data_AF-A0A3D5J6A2-F1
#
_entry.id   AF-A0A3D5J6A2-F1
#
_cell.length_a   1.000
_cell.length_b   1.000
_cell.length_c   1.000
_cell.angle_alpha   90.00
_cell.angle_beta   90.00
_cell.angle_gamma   90.00
#
_symmetry.space_group_name_H-M   'P 1'
#
loop_
_entity.id
_entity.type
_entity.pdbx_description
1 polymer ?
#
loop_
_entity_poly.entity_id
_entity_poly.type
_entity_poly.pdbx_seq_one_letter_code
_entity_poly.pdbx_strand_id
1 'polypeptide(L)'
;MIDFTSLCRLYNVKNLYAFGSATTDDFDESSSDIDLLIELEEDDPLERGEKLLAIWDKLEEFFQRKVDLLTQSSLRNPILKKNIDATKVLIYDGKRQEVSL
;
A
#
# COMPACT_ATOMS: atom_id res chain seq x y z
N MET A 1 19.60 -3.58 6.78
CA MET A 1 18.18 -3.19 6.84
C MET A 1 17.89 -2.48 5.52
N ILE A 2 16.94 -2.97 4.73
CA ILE A 2 16.54 -2.30 3.48
C ILE A 2 15.72 -1.07 3.86
N ASP A 3 15.90 0.06 3.17
CA ASP A 3 15.01 1.21 3.32
C ASP A 3 13.67 0.97 2.60
N PHE A 4 12.68 1.81 2.90
CA PHE A 4 11.33 1.70 2.36
C PHE A 4 11.29 1.79 0.82
N THR A 5 12.03 2.74 0.25
CA THR A 5 12.13 2.92 -1.20
C THR A 5 12.69 1.65 -1.86
N SER A 6 13.73 1.05 -1.27
CA SER A 6 14.36 -0.18 -1.75
C SER A 6 13.42 -1.37 -1.63
N LEU A 7 12.61 -1.45 -0.56
CA LEU A 7 11.55 -2.44 -0.42
C LEU A 7 10.54 -2.30 -1.57
N CYS A 8 10.01 -1.10 -1.81
CA CYS A 8 9.05 -0.88 -2.91
C CYS A 8 9.64 -1.20 -4.28
N ARG A 9 10.91 -0.89 -4.52
CA ARG A 9 11.61 -1.25 -5.77
C ARG A 9 11.79 -2.75 -5.93
N LEU A 10 12.18 -3.46 -4.87
CA LEU A 10 12.42 -4.91 -4.89
C LEU A 10 11.18 -5.70 -5.35
N TYR A 11 10.00 -5.22 -4.96
CA TYR A 11 8.72 -5.86 -5.28
C TYR A 11 8.02 -5.26 -6.51
N ASN A 12 8.70 -4.40 -7.29
CA ASN A 12 8.14 -3.71 -8.47
C ASN A 12 6.82 -3.00 -8.16
N VAL A 13 6.76 -2.27 -7.04
CA VAL A 13 5.59 -1.46 -6.71
C VAL A 13 5.44 -0.36 -7.74
N LYS A 14 4.30 -0.34 -8.42
CA LYS A 14 3.93 0.73 -9.36
C LYS A 14 3.51 1.98 -8.60
N ASN A 15 2.58 1.82 -7.67
CA ASN A 15 2.11 2.89 -6.80
C ASN A 15 1.72 2.31 -5.44
N LEU A 16 1.96 3.08 -4.39
CA LEU A 16 1.45 2.80 -3.05
C LEU A 16 0.75 4.04 -2.51
N TYR A 17 -0.44 3.87 -1.99
CA TYR A 17 -1.21 4.94 -1.37
C TYR A 17 -1.61 4.56 0.04
N ALA A 18 -1.63 5.52 0.95
CA ALA A 18 -2.32 5.40 2.23
C ALA A 18 -3.76 5.90 2.07
N PHE A 19 -4.70 5.34 2.80
CA PHE A 19 -6.07 5.85 2.89
C PHE A 19 -6.63 5.63 4.29
N GLY A 20 -7.93 5.88 4.49
CA GLY A 20 -8.60 5.59 5.76
C GLY A 20 -8.04 6.43 6.92
N SER A 21 -8.02 5.82 8.10
CA SER A 21 -7.59 6.52 9.32
C SER A 21 -6.13 6.97 9.26
N ALA A 22 -5.28 6.25 8.51
CA ALA A 22 -3.87 6.61 8.30
C ALA A 22 -3.66 7.97 7.58
N THR A 23 -4.72 8.57 7.04
CA THR A 23 -4.69 9.86 6.33
C THR A 23 -5.51 10.95 7.01
N THR A 24 -6.05 10.71 8.21
CA THR A 24 -6.87 11.67 8.96
C THR A 24 -6.36 11.84 10.39
N ASP A 25 -6.92 12.82 11.11
CA ASP A 25 -6.63 13.05 12.54
C ASP A 25 -7.18 11.93 13.46
N ASP A 26 -7.88 10.94 12.90
CA ASP A 26 -8.44 9.80 13.64
C ASP A 26 -7.42 8.65 13.81
N PHE A 27 -6.18 8.80 13.36
CA PHE A 27 -5.14 7.79 13.52
C PHE A 27 -4.67 7.69 14.98
N ASP A 28 -4.88 6.53 15.59
CA ASP A 28 -4.39 6.23 16.94
C ASP A 28 -3.05 5.48 16.87
N GLU A 29 -1.98 6.12 17.33
CA GLU A 29 -0.62 5.56 17.36
C GLU A 29 -0.48 4.30 18.23
N SER A 30 -1.46 3.91 19.03
CA SER A 30 -1.40 2.69 19.84
C SER A 30 -2.18 1.52 19.24
N SER A 31 -3.19 1.80 18.40
CA SER A 31 -4.19 0.79 18.03
C SER A 31 -4.63 0.78 16.56
N SER A 32 -4.45 1.86 15.80
CA SER A 32 -4.86 1.90 14.38
C SER A 32 -4.00 0.98 13.49
N ASP A 33 -4.65 0.28 12.57
CA ASP A 33 -4.01 -0.42 11.46
C ASP A 33 -3.57 0.60 10.38
N ILE A 34 -2.64 0.22 9.51
CA ILE A 34 -2.23 1.04 8.37
C ILE A 34 -2.96 0.55 7.11
N ASP A 35 -3.87 1.38 6.59
CA ASP A 35 -4.64 1.08 5.39
C ASP A 35 -3.86 1.50 4.13
N LEU A 36 -3.49 0.53 3.29
CA LEU A 36 -2.69 0.74 2.08
C LEU A 36 -3.35 0.20 0.82
N LEU A 37 -3.30 0.97 -0.26
CA LEU A 37 -3.72 0.56 -1.60
C LEU A 37 -2.48 0.42 -2.48
N ILE A 38 -2.20 -0.82 -2.93
CA ILE A 38 -1.02 -1.15 -3.70
C ILE A 38 -1.36 -1.55 -5.14
N GLU A 39 -0.49 -1.15 -6.05
CA GLU A 39 -0.47 -1.59 -7.44
C GLU A 39 0.95 -2.07 -7.77
N LEU A 40 1.08 -3.27 -8.35
CA LEU A 40 2.37 -3.85 -8.76
C LEU A 40 2.51 -3.81 -10.29
N GLU A 41 3.74 -3.62 -10.78
CA GLU A 41 4.12 -3.87 -12.18
C GLU A 41 4.46 -5.35 -12.37
N GLU A 42 3.44 -6.20 -12.27
CA GLU A 42 3.53 -7.62 -12.58
C GLU A 42 2.28 -8.01 -13.36
N ASP A 43 2.39 -8.66 -14.50
CA ASP A 43 1.26 -9.04 -15.36
C ASP A 43 0.77 -10.45 -15.07
N ASP A 44 1.66 -11.35 -14.65
CA ASP A 44 1.31 -12.73 -14.31
C ASP A 44 0.48 -12.78 -13.01
N PRO A 45 -0.75 -13.33 -13.01
CA PRO A 45 -1.60 -13.35 -11.83
C PRO A 45 -1.05 -14.16 -10.66
N LEU A 46 -0.30 -15.24 -10.93
CA LEU A 46 0.28 -16.10 -9.90
C LEU A 46 1.45 -15.39 -9.24
N GLU A 47 2.41 -14.89 -10.03
CA GLU A 47 3.55 -14.14 -9.51
C GLU A 47 3.10 -12.86 -8.78
N ARG A 48 2.09 -12.16 -9.31
CA ARG A 48 1.52 -10.98 -8.65
C ARG A 48 0.97 -11.35 -7.27
N GLY A 49 0.28 -12.48 -7.14
CA GLY A 49 -0.24 -12.98 -5.88
C GLY A 49 0.86 -13.26 -4.86
N GLU A 50 1.91 -13.96 -5.27
CA GLU A 50 3.06 -14.27 -4.42
C GLU A 50 3.81 -13.01 -3.98
N LYS A 51 4.06 -12.07 -4.90
CA LYS A 51 4.69 -10.78 -4.59
C LYS A 51 3.85 -9.94 -3.65
N LEU A 52 2.51 -9.94 -3.80
CA LEU A 52 1.60 -9.22 -2.90
C LEU A 52 1.66 -9.76 -1.47
N LEU A 53 1.64 -11.08 -1.29
CA LEU A 53 1.76 -11.68 0.03
C LEU A 53 3.12 -11.37 0.66
N ALA A 54 4.19 -11.52 -0.12
CA ALA A 54 5.54 -11.28 0.36
C ALA A 54 5.79 -9.81 0.73
N ILE A 55 5.31 -8.84 -0.05
CA ILE A 55 5.45 -7.43 0.30
C ILE A 55 4.55 -7.05 1.47
N TRP A 56 3.36 -7.64 1.61
CA TRP A 56 2.48 -7.39 2.74
C TRP A 56 3.17 -7.71 4.07
N ASP A 57 3.73 -8.92 4.19
CA ASP A 57 4.50 -9.33 5.38
C ASP A 57 5.64 -8.35 5.67
N LYS A 58 6.33 -7.87 4.62
CA LYS A 58 7.43 -6.89 4.77
C LYS A 58 6.97 -5.50 5.15
N LEU A 59 5.78 -5.08 4.74
CA LEU A 59 5.22 -3.81 5.19
C LEU A 59 4.83 -3.88 6.66
N GLU A 60 4.24 -4.99 7.14
CA GLU A 60 3.96 -5.17 8.56
C GLU A 60 5.24 -5.19 9.41
N GLU A 61 6.28 -5.89 8.94
CA GLU A 61 7.61 -5.85 9.55
C GLU A 61 8.20 -4.43 9.53
N PHE A 62 8.04 -3.67 8.46
CA PHE A 62 8.60 -2.32 8.36
C PHE A 62 7.90 -1.34 9.31
N PHE A 63 6.56 -1.38 9.36
CA PHE A 63 5.76 -0.47 10.18
C PHE A 63 5.63 -0.91 11.64
N GLN A 64 5.99 -2.16 11.96
CA GLN A 64 5.80 -2.78 13.28
C GLN A 64 4.34 -2.74 13.73
N ARG A 65 3.42 -2.83 12.75
CA ARG A 65 1.97 -2.72 12.94
C ARG A 65 1.27 -3.55 11.88
N LYS A 66 0.02 -3.89 12.16
CA LYS A 66 -0.86 -4.53 11.20
C LYS A 66 -1.14 -3.58 10.03
N VAL A 67 -1.12 -4.16 8.83
CA VAL A 67 -1.38 -3.44 7.57
C VAL A 67 -2.61 -4.06 6.93
N ASP A 68 -3.61 -3.24 6.57
CA ASP A 68 -4.68 -3.66 5.66
C ASP A 68 -4.28 -3.32 4.23
N LEU A 69 -3.89 -4.34 3.46
CA LEU A 69 -3.39 -4.18 2.10
C LEU A 69 -4.47 -4.51 1.07
N LEU A 70 -4.94 -3.48 0.38
CA LEU A 70 -5.90 -3.61 -0.71
C LEU A 70 -5.25 -3.46 -2.09
N THR A 71 -5.91 -4.02 -3.10
CA THR A 71 -5.54 -3.85 -4.52
C THR A 71 -6.72 -3.27 -5.28
N GLN A 72 -6.46 -2.67 -6.45
CA GLN A 72 -7.53 -2.13 -7.29
C GLN A 72 -8.59 -3.18 -7.68
N SER A 73 -8.19 -4.45 -7.79
CA SER A 73 -9.09 -5.57 -8.10
C SER A 73 -9.91 -6.05 -6.91
N SER A 74 -9.47 -5.81 -5.66
CA SER A 74 -10.26 -6.15 -4.46
C SER A 74 -11.38 -5.14 -4.19
N LEU A 75 -11.26 -3.91 -4.70
CA LEU A 75 -12.27 -2.84 -4.57
C LEU A 75 -13.49 -3.05 -5.48
N ARG A 76 -14.38 -3.96 -5.09
CA ARG A 76 -15.62 -4.26 -5.83
C ARG A 76 -16.76 -3.28 -5.53
N ASN A 77 -16.78 -2.67 -4.35
CA ASN A 77 -17.82 -1.71 -3.98
C ASN A 77 -17.49 -0.33 -4.58
N PRO A 78 -18.32 0.20 -5.51
CA PRO A 78 -18.03 1.46 -6.20
C PRO A 78 -18.07 2.68 -5.27
N ILE A 79 -18.86 2.64 -4.18
CA ILE A 79 -18.92 3.72 -3.20
C ILE A 79 -17.61 3.77 -2.41
N LEU A 80 -17.17 2.61 -1.90
CA LEU A 80 -15.89 2.49 -1.19
C LEU A 80 -14.73 2.92 -2.08
N LYS A 81 -14.69 2.41 -3.32
CA LYS A 81 -13.66 2.78 -4.30
C LYS A 81 -13.59 4.28 -4.52
N LYS A 82 -14.74 4.93 -4.73
CA LYS A 82 -14.81 6.39 -4.93
C LYS A 82 -14.29 7.16 -3.72
N ASN A 83 -14.62 6.71 -2.50
CA ASN A 83 -14.12 7.34 -1.28
C ASN A 83 -12.60 7.22 -1.17
N ILE A 84 -12.07 6.00 -1.33
CA ILE A 84 -10.62 5.76 -1.30
C ILE A 84 -9.92 6.58 -2.38
N ASP A 85 -10.42 6.57 -3.62
CA ASP A 85 -9.81 7.34 -4.71
C ASP A 85 -9.82 8.86 -4.45
N ALA A 86 -10.80 9.37 -3.69
CA ALA A 86 -10.91 10.79 -3.36
C ALA A 86 -10.04 11.20 -2.17
N THR A 87 -9.73 10.29 -1.24
CA THR A 87 -9.01 10.62 0.01
C THR A 87 -7.62 10.02 0.11
N LYS A 88 -7.26 9.08 -0.77
CA LYS A 88 -5.95 8.42 -0.72
C LYS A 88 -4.81 9.42 -0.93
N VAL A 89 -3.73 9.21 -0.20
CA VAL A 89 -2.49 9.98 -0.29
C VAL A 89 -1.43 9.09 -0.91
N LEU A 90 -0.78 9.59 -1.96
CA LEU A 90 0.33 8.88 -2.61
C LEU A 90 1.50 8.81 -1.63
N ILE A 91 2.03 7.61 -1.41
CA ILE A 91 3.20 7.35 -0.56
C ILE A 91 4.42 7.00 -1.40
N TYR A 92 4.25 6.23 -2.48
CA TYR A 92 5.35 5.85 -3.37
C TYR A 92 4.90 5.85 -4.83
N ASP A 93 5.66 6.53 -5.69
CA ASP A 93 5.51 6.53 -7.15
C ASP A 93 6.65 5.72 -7.77
N GLY A 94 6.35 4.54 -8.32
CA GLY A 94 7.32 3.67 -8.96
C GLY A 94 7.95 4.23 -10.24
N LYS A 95 7.28 5.17 -10.92
CA LYS A 95 7.84 5.83 -12.12
C LYS A 95 8.91 6.85 -11.76
N ARG A 96 8.68 7.60 -10.67
CA ARG A 96 9.66 8.55 -10.13
C ARG A 96 10.66 7.89 -9.19
N GLN A 97 10.32 6.70 -8.69
CA GLN A 97 11.04 5.97 -7.66
C GLN A 97 11.26 6.79 -6.39
N GLU A 98 10.26 7.59 -6.03
CA GLU A 98 10.29 8.57 -4.96
C GLU A 98 9.15 8.33 -3.96
N VAL A 99 9.45 8.60 -2.69
CA VAL A 99 8.44 8.67 -1.63
C VAL A 99 7.82 10.05 -1.68
N SER A 100 6.49 10.11 -1.74
CA SER A 100 5.74 11.37 -1.65
C SER A 100 5.44 11.63 -0.17
N LEU A 101 6.13 12.62 0.42
CA LEU A 101 5.92 13.11 1.78
C LEU A 101 5.39 14.54 1.72
#